data_AF-A0A7Z0WTA0-F1
#
_entry.id   AF-A0A7Z0WTA0-F1
#
_cell.length_a   1.000
_cell.length_b   1.000
_cell.length_c   1.000
_cell.angle_alpha   90.00
_cell.angle_beta   90.00
_cell.angle_gamma   90.00
#
_symmetry.space_group_name_H-M   'P 1'
#
loop_
_entity.id
_entity.type
_entity.pdbx_description
1 polymer ?
#
loop_
_entity_poly.entity_id
_entity_poly.type
_entity_poly.pdbx_seq_one_letter_code
_entity_poly.pdbx_strand_id
1 'polypeptide(L)'
;MVAREPGRTLADRLNHLFAGMTVRNGQEFSNEQVASAIVATGVTISQSYIWQLRKGRKDNPTFKHLQALAAFFGVPVSYFFDDEVTDRVDEQLVRLRAEQARLTEIMDSSDAQLMALRAGELSPRGRRQVMDLLDVVHRLEQAERDSGPQG
;
A
#
# COMPACT_ATOMS: atom_id res chain seq x y z
N MET A 1 2.11 28.53 22.22
CA MET A 1 2.14 27.09 21.87
C MET A 1 1.92 27.01 20.37
N VAL A 2 2.95 26.65 19.60
CA VAL A 2 2.82 26.52 18.14
C VAL A 2 2.02 25.25 17.87
N ALA A 3 0.86 25.38 17.21
CA ALA A 3 0.08 24.24 16.76
C ALA A 3 0.94 23.41 15.80
N ARG A 4 1.16 22.14 16.14
CA ARG A 4 1.95 21.21 15.35
C ARG A 4 1.18 20.89 14.07
N GLU A 5 1.80 21.11 12.91
CA GLU A 5 1.16 20.84 11.61
C GLU A 5 0.71 19.37 11.53
N PRO A 6 -0.54 19.10 11.10
CA PRO A 6 -1.05 17.74 10.95
C PRO A 6 -0.18 16.99 9.94
N GLY A 7 0.49 15.92 10.37
CA GLY A 7 1.43 15.15 9.55
C GLY A 7 2.86 15.09 10.10
N ARG A 8 3.24 15.98 11.03
CA ARG A 8 4.61 16.01 11.59
C ARG A 8 4.80 15.18 12.85
N THR A 9 3.76 14.61 13.44
CA THR A 9 3.93 13.82 14.67
C THR A 9 4.27 12.36 14.36
N LEU A 10 4.97 11.69 15.29
CA LEU A 10 5.14 10.24 15.23
C LEU A 10 3.79 9.52 15.09
N ALA A 11 2.77 10.01 15.80
CA ALA A 11 1.42 9.47 15.74
C ALA A 11 0.81 9.59 14.35
N ASP A 12 0.92 10.76 13.70
CA ASP A 12 0.40 11.00 12.35
C ASP A 12 1.08 10.07 11.35
N ARG A 13 2.41 10.04 11.35
CA ARG A 13 3.21 9.20 10.46
C ARG A 13 2.90 7.72 10.65
N LEU A 14 2.78 7.27 11.89
CA LEU A 14 2.43 5.89 12.19
C LEU A 14 1.00 5.57 11.73
N ASN A 15 0.03 6.44 11.98
CA ASN A 15 -1.35 6.25 11.52
C ASN A 15 -1.44 6.23 10.00
N HIS A 16 -0.64 7.03 9.28
CA HIS A 16 -0.57 6.99 7.83
C HIS A 16 -0.10 5.62 7.29
N LEU A 17 0.88 5.00 7.96
CA LEU A 17 1.33 3.64 7.62
C LEU A 17 0.25 2.58 7.89
N PHE A 18 -0.45 2.69 9.03
CA PHE A 18 -1.57 1.79 9.36
C PHE A 18 -2.70 1.87 8.33
N ALA A 19 -3.08 3.08 7.92
CA ALA A 19 -4.10 3.30 6.89
C ALA A 19 -3.67 2.77 5.51
N GLY A 20 -2.35 2.65 5.27
CA GLY A 20 -1.81 2.17 4.01
C GLY A 20 -1.71 0.68 3.83
N MET A 21 -1.61 -0.05 4.93
CA MET A 21 -1.52 -1.50 4.90
C MET A 21 -2.87 -2.10 5.27
N THR A 22 -3.67 -2.40 4.25
CA THR A 22 -4.91 -3.14 4.40
C THR A 22 -4.68 -4.63 4.23
N VAL A 23 -5.26 -5.46 5.10
CA VAL A 23 -5.39 -6.91 4.87
C VAL A 23 -6.36 -7.18 3.70
N ARG A 24 -6.39 -8.41 3.19
CA ARG A 24 -7.16 -8.82 2.00
C ARG A 24 -8.67 -8.48 2.04
N ASN A 25 -9.21 -8.15 3.20
CA ASN A 25 -10.60 -7.74 3.40
C ASN A 25 -10.78 -6.21 3.53
N GLY A 26 -9.76 -5.42 3.19
CA GLY A 26 -9.79 -3.96 3.25
C GLY A 26 -9.67 -3.36 4.66
N GLN A 27 -9.47 -4.16 5.71
CA GLN A 27 -9.28 -3.65 7.06
C GLN A 27 -7.81 -3.27 7.32
N GLU A 28 -7.57 -2.21 8.09
CA GLU A 28 -6.23 -1.92 8.62
C GLU A 28 -5.75 -3.07 9.52
N PHE A 29 -4.43 -3.26 9.61
CA PHE A 29 -3.86 -4.08 10.66
C PHE A 29 -4.27 -3.58 12.05
N SER A 30 -4.70 -4.49 12.91
CA SER A 30 -4.93 -4.18 14.32
C SER A 30 -3.60 -3.98 15.06
N ASN A 31 -3.62 -3.21 16.15
CA ASN A 31 -2.42 -3.03 16.99
C ASN A 31 -1.90 -4.37 17.53
N GLU A 32 -2.80 -5.34 17.76
CA GLU A 32 -2.46 -6.69 18.20
C GLU A 32 -1.76 -7.49 17.10
N GLN A 33 -2.22 -7.39 15.85
CA GLN A 33 -1.57 -8.04 14.71
C GLN A 33 -0.15 -7.49 14.51
N VAL A 34 0.02 -6.17 14.54
CA VAL A 34 1.34 -5.54 14.42
C VAL A 34 2.25 -5.93 15.59
N ALA A 35 1.75 -5.89 16.83
CA ALA A 35 2.52 -6.30 18.00
C ALA A 35 2.97 -7.77 17.90
N SER A 36 2.06 -8.67 17.53
CA SER A 36 2.34 -10.10 17.41
C SER A 36 3.38 -10.38 16.33
N ALA A 37 3.26 -9.72 15.17
CA ALA A 37 4.22 -9.84 14.08
C ALA A 37 5.62 -9.35 14.50
N ILE A 38 5.70 -8.21 15.20
CA ILE A 38 6.97 -7.69 15.71
C ILE A 38 7.57 -8.61 16.78
N VAL A 39 6.76 -9.17 17.69
CA VAL A 39 7.23 -10.11 18.72
C VAL A 39 7.83 -11.37 18.09
N ALA A 40 7.26 -11.86 16.99
CA ALA A 40 7.82 -12.99 16.25
C ALA A 40 9.23 -12.74 15.69
N THR A 41 9.64 -11.48 15.55
CA THR A 41 11.03 -11.09 15.17
C THR A 41 12.00 -11.01 16.35
N GLY A 42 11.54 -11.26 17.58
CA GLY A 42 12.34 -11.17 18.80
C GLY A 42 12.36 -9.78 19.46
N VAL A 43 11.51 -8.85 19.00
CA VAL A 43 11.36 -7.52 19.64
C VAL A 43 10.09 -7.48 20.48
N THR A 44 10.24 -7.32 21.79
CA THR A 44 9.08 -7.18 22.70
C THR A 44 8.42 -5.81 22.53
N ILE A 45 7.16 -5.81 22.11
CA ILE A 45 6.31 -4.62 22.03
C ILE A 45 4.86 -5.04 22.33
N SER A 46 4.08 -4.18 23.01
CA SER A 46 2.69 -4.49 23.36
C SER A 46 1.70 -3.73 22.47
N GLN A 47 0.52 -4.33 22.23
CA GLN A 47 -0.58 -3.68 21.52
C GLN A 47 -1.00 -2.35 22.16
N SER A 48 -1.00 -2.27 23.50
CA SER A 48 -1.36 -1.06 24.25
C SER A 48 -0.34 0.05 24.03
N TYR A 49 0.95 -0.30 23.96
CA TYR A 49 2.00 0.65 23.67
C TYR A 49 1.90 1.20 22.25
N ILE A 50 1.64 0.36 21.24
CA ILE A 50 1.38 0.81 19.86
C ILE A 50 0.18 1.75 19.81
N TRP A 51 -0.91 1.41 20.52
CA TRP A 51 -2.07 2.29 20.62
C TRP A 51 -1.72 3.65 21.25
N GLN A 52 -0.91 3.68 22.31
CA GLN A 52 -0.45 4.92 22.94
C GLN A 52 0.38 5.78 21.98
N LEU A 53 1.24 5.16 21.15
CA LEU A 53 2.00 5.85 20.11
C LEU A 53 1.07 6.44 19.04
N ARG A 54 0.12 5.65 18.53
CA ARG A 54 -0.88 6.09 17.54
C ARG A 54 -1.79 7.22 18.05
N LYS A 55 -2.01 7.30 19.36
CA LYS A 55 -2.78 8.37 20.01
C LYS A 55 -1.93 9.55 20.49
N GLY A 56 -0.62 9.52 20.27
CA GLY A 56 0.31 10.54 20.77
C GLY A 56 0.40 10.62 22.30
N ARG A 57 -0.10 9.61 23.03
CA ARG A 57 0.05 9.51 24.50
C ARG A 57 1.49 9.17 24.89
N LYS A 58 2.20 8.51 23.98
CA LYS A 58 3.65 8.33 23.99
C LYS A 58 4.17 8.78 22.64
N ASP A 59 5.30 9.46 22.63
CA ASP A 59 5.91 10.03 21.44
C ASP A 59 7.43 9.80 21.36
N ASN A 60 8.02 9.26 22.42
CA ASN A 60 9.45 8.95 22.51
C ASN A 60 9.70 7.43 22.66
N PRO A 61 9.44 6.62 21.62
CA PRO A 61 9.79 5.22 21.63
C PRO A 61 11.29 4.99 21.52
N THR A 62 11.73 3.82 21.97
CA THR A 62 13.12 3.41 21.76
C THR A 62 13.42 3.25 20.27
N PHE A 63 14.68 3.46 19.88
CA PHE A 63 15.12 3.24 18.51
C PHE A 63 14.84 1.79 18.03
N LYS A 64 14.94 0.80 18.93
CA LYS A 64 14.60 -0.60 18.65
C LYS A 64 13.12 -0.76 18.27
N HIS A 65 12.21 -0.07 18.94
CA HIS A 65 10.79 -0.09 18.59
C HIS A 65 10.50 0.62 17.27
N LEU A 66 11.16 1.75 17.00
CA LEU A 66 11.03 2.45 15.72
C LEU A 66 11.51 1.59 14.55
N GLN A 67 12.66 0.94 14.68
CA GLN A 67 13.16 0.01 13.66
C GLN A 67 12.18 -1.15 13.41
N ALA A 68 11.65 -1.74 14.48
CA ALA A 68 10.73 -2.86 14.35
C ALA A 68 9.41 -2.45 13.66
N LEU A 69 8.88 -1.27 14.00
CA LEU A 69 7.72 -0.71 13.31
C LEU A 69 8.04 -0.41 11.84
N ALA A 70 9.17 0.25 11.57
CA ALA A 70 9.60 0.57 10.20
C ALA A 70 9.75 -0.69 9.34
N ALA A 71 10.39 -1.73 9.88
CA ALA A 71 10.56 -3.02 9.22
C ALA A 71 9.22 -3.72 8.96
N PHE A 72 8.28 -3.69 9.92
CA PHE A 72 6.93 -4.23 9.72
C PHE A 72 6.20 -3.54 8.55
N PHE A 73 6.29 -2.20 8.47
CA PHE A 73 5.66 -1.42 7.41
C PHE A 73 6.46 -1.35 6.10
N GLY A 74 7.66 -1.93 6.07
CA GLY A 74 8.53 -1.91 4.88
C GLY A 74 9.08 -0.51 4.52
N VAL A 75 9.20 0.39 5.50
CA VAL A 75 9.71 1.76 5.30
C VAL A 75 11.08 1.96 5.98
N PRO A 76 11.91 2.92 5.53
CA PRO A 76 13.13 3.28 6.27
C PRO A 76 12.79 3.88 7.63
N VAL A 77 13.61 3.61 8.66
CA VAL A 77 13.37 4.13 10.02
C VAL A 77 13.35 5.67 10.07
N SER A 78 14.09 6.32 9.16
CA SER A 78 14.10 7.78 8.99
C SER A 78 12.76 8.37 8.62
N TYR A 79 11.83 7.57 8.09
CA TYR A 79 10.44 7.97 7.88
C TYR A 79 9.82 8.61 9.14
N PHE A 80 10.21 8.20 10.35
CA PHE A 80 9.62 8.75 11.57
C PHE A 80 10.17 10.11 12.02
N PHE A 81 11.26 10.60 11.44
CA PHE A 81 11.93 11.83 11.91
C PHE A 81 12.53 12.73 10.82
N ASP A 82 12.61 12.27 9.58
CA ASP A 82 13.10 13.04 8.43
C ASP A 82 11.92 13.37 7.50
N ASP A 83 11.55 14.65 7.44
CA ASP A 83 10.39 15.13 6.69
C ASP A 83 10.51 14.86 5.19
N GLU A 84 11.71 15.00 4.61
CA GLU A 84 11.93 14.74 3.18
C GLU A 84 11.74 13.25 2.86
N VAL A 85 12.19 12.37 3.76
CA VAL A 85 11.96 10.93 3.62
C VAL A 85 10.49 10.59 3.82
N THR A 86 9.81 11.22 4.77
CA THR A 86 8.36 11.04 4.98
C THR A 86 7.59 11.37 3.72
N ASP A 87 7.77 12.58 3.18
CA ASP A 87 7.02 13.06 2.03
C ASP A 87 7.23 12.15 0.80
N ARG A 88 8.47 11.76 0.53
CA ARG A 88 8.79 10.85 -0.58
C ARG A 88 8.11 9.47 -0.43
N VAL A 89 8.13 8.91 0.78
CA VAL A 89 7.49 7.61 1.05
C VAL A 89 5.97 7.73 0.95
N ASP A 90 5.40 8.83 1.45
CA ASP A 90 3.96 9.07 1.39
C ASP A 90 3.47 9.18 -0.05
N GLU A 91 4.19 9.90 -0.91
CA GLU A 91 3.89 9.95 -2.35
C GLU A 91 3.94 8.57 -3.01
N GLN A 92 4.94 7.75 -2.66
CA GLN A 92 5.05 6.38 -3.17
C GLN A 92 3.87 5.52 -2.72
N LEU A 93 3.47 5.61 -1.45
CA LEU A 93 2.33 4.90 -0.90
C LEU A 93 1.03 5.31 -1.58
N VAL A 94 0.82 6.62 -1.84
CA VAL A 94 -0.36 7.10 -2.56
C VAL A 94 -0.44 6.51 -3.97
N ARG A 95 0.67 6.50 -4.72
CA ARG A 95 0.71 5.92 -6.07
C ARG A 95 0.40 4.41 -6.06
N LEU A 96 1.00 3.67 -5.13
CA LEU A 96 0.75 2.23 -5.00
C LEU A 96 -0.70 1.92 -4.64
N ARG A 97 -1.31 2.71 -3.74
CA ARG A 97 -2.72 2.55 -3.38
C ARG A 97 -3.65 2.83 -4.57
N ALA A 98 -3.39 3.87 -5.34
CA ALA A 98 -4.17 4.19 -6.54
C ALA A 98 -4.10 3.06 -7.57
N GLU A 99 -2.91 2.51 -7.82
CA GLU A 99 -2.74 1.37 -8.73
C GLU A 99 -3.44 0.11 -8.20
N GLN A 100 -3.33 -0.17 -6.91
CA GLN A 100 -3.99 -1.32 -6.29
C GLN A 100 -5.53 -1.20 -6.37
N ALA A 101 -6.08 0.00 -6.13
CA ALA A 101 -7.51 0.25 -6.26
C ALA A 101 -8.00 0.03 -7.69
N ARG A 102 -7.24 0.51 -8.68
CA ARG A 102 -7.52 0.30 -10.10
C ARG A 102 -7.51 -1.19 -10.47
N LEU A 103 -6.52 -1.94 -9.99
CA LEU A 103 -6.45 -3.39 -10.23
C LEU A 103 -7.64 -4.13 -9.61
N THR A 104 -8.03 -3.77 -8.38
CA THR A 104 -9.22 -4.35 -7.73
C THR A 104 -10.48 -4.07 -8.54
N GLU A 105 -10.68 -2.83 -9.01
CA GLU A 105 -11.84 -2.47 -9.84
C GLU A 105 -11.90 -3.28 -11.14
N ILE A 106 -10.75 -3.46 -11.82
CA ILE A 106 -10.66 -4.30 -13.02
C ILE A 106 -11.02 -5.75 -12.68
N MET A 107 -10.46 -6.30 -11.60
CA MET A 107 -10.72 -7.68 -11.18
C MET A 107 -12.15 -7.92 -10.70
N ASP A 108 -12.84 -6.89 -10.20
CA ASP A 108 -14.25 -6.98 -9.79
C ASP A 108 -15.21 -6.94 -11.01
N SER A 109 -14.71 -6.62 -12.20
CA SER A 109 -15.52 -6.66 -13.42
C SER A 109 -15.79 -8.10 -13.89
N SER A 110 -17.06 -8.39 -14.19
CA SER A 110 -17.49 -9.73 -14.66
C SER A 110 -16.73 -10.22 -15.89
N ASP A 111 -16.40 -9.31 -16.81
CA ASP A 111 -15.68 -9.65 -18.04
C ASP A 111 -14.22 -10.02 -17.76
N ALA A 112 -13.52 -9.26 -16.90
CA ALA A 112 -12.15 -9.59 -16.52
C ALA A 112 -12.08 -10.92 -15.74
N GLN A 113 -13.05 -11.19 -14.88
CA GLN A 113 -13.16 -12.48 -14.17
C GLN A 113 -13.34 -13.64 -15.15
N LEU A 114 -14.24 -13.48 -16.14
CA LEU A 114 -14.46 -14.49 -17.17
C LEU A 114 -13.22 -14.72 -18.04
N MET A 115 -12.51 -13.66 -18.40
CA MET A 115 -11.24 -13.75 -19.13
C MET A 115 -10.17 -14.49 -18.30
N ALA A 116 -10.04 -14.18 -17.01
CA ALA A 116 -9.09 -14.84 -16.11
C ALA A 116 -9.39 -16.34 -15.95
N LEU A 117 -10.66 -16.72 -15.77
CA LEU A 117 -11.09 -18.12 -15.68
C LEU A 117 -10.72 -18.89 -16.95
N ARG A 118 -11.06 -18.34 -18.13
CA ARG A 118 -10.74 -18.95 -19.43
C ARG A 118 -9.24 -19.06 -19.67
N ALA A 119 -8.47 -18.02 -19.31
CA ALA A 119 -7.02 -18.05 -19.44
C ALA A 119 -6.38 -19.17 -18.59
N GLY A 120 -6.96 -19.49 -17.43
CA GLY A 120 -6.55 -20.60 -16.58
C GLY A 120 -6.66 -21.99 -17.24
N GLU A 121 -7.64 -22.16 -18.14
CA GLU A 121 -7.89 -23.42 -18.87
C GLU A 121 -6.97 -23.61 -20.09
N LEU A 122 -6.32 -22.54 -20.55
CA LEU A 122 -5.44 -22.59 -21.72
C LEU A 122 -4.05 -23.16 -21.40
N SER A 123 -3.47 -23.82 -22.39
CA SER A 123 -2.04 -24.17 -22.35
C SER A 123 -1.16 -22.91 -22.28
N PRO A 124 0.07 -22.99 -21.76
CA PRO A 124 0.99 -21.84 -21.73
C PRO A 124 1.24 -21.22 -23.12
N ARG A 125 1.22 -22.03 -24.19
CA ARG A 125 1.34 -21.55 -25.57
C ARG A 125 0.09 -20.79 -26.00
N GLY A 126 -1.09 -21.32 -25.70
CA GLY A 126 -2.37 -20.67 -26.00
C GLY A 126 -2.53 -19.34 -25.25
N ARG A 127 -2.18 -19.30 -23.96
CA ARG A 127 -2.16 -18.06 -23.18
C ARG A 127 -1.30 -16.98 -23.82
N ARG A 128 -0.08 -17.31 -24.26
CA ARG A 128 0.80 -16.34 -24.93
C ARG A 128 0.17 -15.77 -26.21
N GLN A 129 -0.42 -16.63 -27.04
CA GLN A 129 -1.08 -16.18 -28.28
C GLN A 129 -2.26 -15.23 -28.02
N VAL A 130 -3.04 -15.50 -26.97
CA VAL A 130 -4.14 -14.59 -26.57
C VAL A 130 -3.60 -13.26 -26.05
N MET A 131 -2.50 -13.27 -25.27
CA MET A 131 -1.85 -12.04 -24.82
C MET A 131 -1.33 -11.21 -25.99
N ASP A 132 -0.70 -11.84 -26.99
CA ASP A 132 -0.21 -11.14 -28.19
C ASP A 132 -1.36 -10.43 -28.93
N LEU A 133 -2.53 -11.09 -29.05
CA LEU A 133 -3.71 -10.48 -29.67
C LEU A 133 -4.26 -9.31 -28.84
N LEU A 134 -4.31 -9.47 -27.52
CA LEU A 134 -4.73 -8.43 -26.59
C LEU A 134 -3.85 -7.18 -26.71
N ASP A 135 -2.53 -7.36 -26.87
CA ASP A 135 -1.58 -6.26 -27.08
C ASP A 135 -1.80 -5.54 -28.42
N VAL A 136 -2.25 -6.23 -29.47
CA VAL A 136 -2.63 -5.60 -30.74
C VAL A 136 -3.87 -4.74 -30.54
N VAL A 137 -4.93 -5.30 -29.95
CA VAL A 137 -6.20 -4.58 -29.72
C VAL A 137 -5.95 -3.36 -28.83
N HIS A 138 -5.18 -3.51 -27.76
CA HIS A 138 -4.86 -2.41 -26.85
C HIS A 138 -4.17 -1.25 -27.58
N ARG A 139 -3.17 -1.54 -28.44
CA ARG A 139 -2.49 -0.50 -29.22
C ARG A 139 -3.42 0.21 -30.19
N LEU A 140 -4.35 -0.50 -30.83
CA LEU A 140 -5.34 0.10 -31.72
C LEU A 140 -6.27 1.06 -30.97
N GLU A 141 -6.79 0.64 -29.82
CA GLU A 141 -7.67 1.51 -29.01
C GLU A 141 -6.94 2.75 -28.48
N GLN A 142 -5.67 2.62 -28.07
CA GLN A 142 -4.88 3.78 -27.64
C GLN A 142 -4.64 4.76 -28.80
N ALA A 143 -4.30 4.25 -29.98
CA ALA A 143 -4.13 5.10 -31.16
C ALA A 143 -5.42 5.83 -31.54
N GLU A 144 -6.58 5.19 -31.43
CA GLU A 144 -7.88 5.83 -31.67
C GLU A 144 -8.20 6.92 -30.64
N ARG A 145 -7.90 6.69 -29.36
CA ARG A 145 -8.08 7.69 -28.29
C ARG A 145 -7.17 8.90 -28.46
N ASP A 146 -5.91 8.68 -28.84
CA ASP A 146 -4.95 9.76 -29.10
C ASP A 146 -5.27 10.55 -30.37
N SER A 147 -6.12 10.00 -31.25
CA SER A 147 -6.48 10.58 -32.55
C SER A 147 -7.78 11.41 -32.57
N GLY A 148 -8.45 11.69 -31.43
CA GLY A 148 -9.69 12.49 -31.44
C GLY A 148 -9.92 13.45 -30.27
N PRO A 149 -10.61 14.62 -30.44
CA PRO A 149 -10.97 15.32 -31.67
C PRO A 149 -10.14 16.61 -31.88
N GLN A 150 -9.53 16.77 -33.06
CA GLN A 150 -9.30 18.10 -33.64
C GLN A 150 -10.63 18.54 -34.27
N GLY A 151 -11.42 19.31 -33.54
CA GLY A 151 -12.68 19.89 -33.98
C GLY A 151 -13.03 21.10 -33.13
#